data_AF-A0A238XRN5-F1
#
_entry.id   AF-A0A238XRN5-F1
#
_cell.length_a   1.000
_cell.length_b   1.000
_cell.length_c   1.000
_cell.angle_alpha   90.00
_cell.angle_beta   90.00
_cell.angle_gamma   90.00
#
_symmetry.space_group_name_H-M   'P 1'
#
loop_
_entity.id
_entity.type
_entity.pdbx_description
1 polymer ?
#
loop_
_entity_poly.entity_id
_entity_poly.type
_entity_poly.pdbx_seq_one_letter_code
_entity_poly.pdbx_strand_id
1 'polypeptide(L)'
;MRNPYELNRKYNLKFKLNRKEISKGGAFVPVFNGKLFPGKERILLAGDAANLVDPFTGEGIYFAALSGIKAAELLLNSKTPLTDYEKFLNKNFLSDFRWSNFLRHLFFAFKKPFFKGMEKSEALLKIATDIISGNVCYKEAFKRFVIKSTLLPARFLNVTGVNKAGKREKSKGFSSLDI
;
A
#
# COMPACT_ATOMS: atom_id res chain seq x y z
N MET A 1 -2.39 24.67 -4.09
CA MET A 1 -3.08 23.39 -3.77
C MET A 1 -4.57 23.67 -3.70
N ARG A 2 -5.46 22.84 -4.27
CA ARG A 2 -6.92 23.07 -4.13
C ARG A 2 -7.35 22.81 -2.69
N ASN A 3 -8.27 23.62 -2.17
CA ASN A 3 -8.83 23.40 -0.84
C ASN A 3 -9.59 22.05 -0.81
N PRO A 4 -9.18 21.06 0.02
CA PRO A 4 -9.84 19.75 0.07
C PRO A 4 -11.32 19.86 0.47
N TYR A 5 -11.69 20.84 1.29
CA TYR A 5 -13.08 21.07 1.70
C TYR A 5 -13.95 21.53 0.54
N GLU A 6 -13.44 22.43 -0.31
CA GLU A 6 -14.16 22.86 -1.51
C GLU A 6 -14.32 21.72 -2.51
N LEU A 7 -13.28 20.89 -2.66
CA LEU A 7 -13.33 19.72 -3.53
C LEU A 7 -14.39 18.73 -3.05
N ASN A 8 -14.38 18.41 -1.76
CA ASN A 8 -15.37 17.53 -1.13
C ASN A 8 -16.79 18.08 -1.33
N ARG A 9 -17.02 19.37 -1.02
CA ARG A 9 -18.32 20.03 -1.24
C ARG A 9 -18.80 19.92 -2.69
N LYS A 10 -17.91 20.17 -3.67
CA LYS A 10 -18.23 20.07 -5.09
C LYS A 10 -18.68 18.66 -5.48
N TYR A 11 -18.01 17.62 -4.98
CA TYR A 11 -18.38 16.23 -5.28
C TYR A 11 -19.66 15.80 -4.57
N ASN A 12 -19.90 16.23 -3.33
CA ASN A 12 -21.15 15.96 -2.63
C ASN A 12 -22.35 16.54 -3.39
N LEU A 13 -22.23 17.79 -3.87
CA LEU A 13 -23.25 18.41 -4.72
C LEU A 13 -23.45 17.64 -6.04
N LYS A 14 -22.36 17.29 -6.72
CA LYS A 14 -22.41 16.55 -8.00
C LYS A 14 -23.13 15.20 -7.87
N PHE A 15 -22.87 14.47 -6.79
CA PHE A 15 -23.43 13.14 -6.55
C PHE A 15 -24.68 13.15 -5.66
N LYS A 16 -25.26 14.33 -5.38
CA LYS A 16 -26.44 14.51 -4.53
C LYS A 16 -26.32 13.86 -3.14
N LEU A 17 -25.11 13.83 -2.60
CA LEU A 17 -24.83 13.33 -1.25
C LEU A 17 -25.18 14.42 -0.23
N ASN A 18 -26.46 14.55 0.09
CA ASN A 18 -26.97 15.52 1.05
C ASN A 18 -27.35 14.80 2.35
N ARG A 19 -26.33 14.51 3.17
CA ARG A 19 -26.49 13.83 4.47
C ARG A 19 -26.08 14.78 5.60
N LYS A 20 -26.62 14.54 6.80
CA LYS A 20 -26.19 15.25 8.01
C LYS A 20 -24.69 15.02 8.24
N GLU A 21 -23.92 16.09 8.38
CA GLU A 21 -22.52 16.03 8.76
C GLU A 21 -22.42 15.58 10.22
N ILE A 22 -21.76 14.45 10.47
CA ILE A 22 -21.57 13.89 11.83
C ILE A 22 -20.26 14.37 12.43
N SER A 23 -19.22 14.52 11.60
CA SER A 23 -17.90 15.05 11.98
C SER A 23 -17.18 15.57 10.74
N LYS A 24 -16.27 16.53 10.94
CA LYS A 24 -15.46 17.15 9.89
C LYS A 24 -14.04 17.36 10.36
N GLY A 25 -13.09 16.90 9.56
CA GLY A 25 -11.67 17.07 9.82
C GLY A 25 -10.83 16.58 8.64
N GLY A 26 -9.52 16.82 8.75
CA GLY A 26 -8.53 16.34 7.80
C GLY A 26 -7.16 16.42 8.42
N ALA A 27 -6.26 15.55 7.95
CA ALA A 27 -4.87 15.51 8.38
C ALA A 27 -3.97 15.27 7.16
N PHE A 28 -2.68 15.54 7.35
CA PHE A 28 -1.68 15.10 6.38
C PHE A 28 -1.44 13.61 6.54
N VAL A 29 -1.37 12.91 5.41
CA VAL A 29 -0.98 11.51 5.34
C VAL A 29 0.42 11.48 4.70
N PRO A 30 1.42 10.88 5.37
CA PRO A 30 2.78 10.83 4.83
C PRO A 30 2.80 10.02 3.53
N VAL A 31 3.60 10.49 2.57
CA VAL A 31 3.76 9.82 1.28
C VAL A 31 5.14 9.17 1.25
N PHE A 32 5.15 7.86 1.02
CA PHE A 32 6.38 7.09 0.95
C PHE A 32 7.34 7.66 -0.10
N ASN A 33 8.58 7.92 0.33
CA ASN A 33 9.64 8.54 -0.46
C ASN A 33 10.81 7.58 -0.73
N GLY A 34 10.59 6.27 -0.55
CA GLY A 34 11.61 5.24 -0.76
C GLY A 34 12.34 4.78 0.51
N LYS A 35 12.06 5.39 1.66
CA LYS A 35 12.68 5.05 2.96
C LYS A 35 11.65 4.94 4.07
N LEU A 36 11.92 4.04 5.01
CA LEU A 36 11.23 3.91 6.29
C LEU A 36 12.13 4.46 7.40
N PHE A 37 11.53 4.91 8.50
CA PHE A 37 12.27 5.50 9.61
C PHE A 37 12.11 4.62 10.87
N PRO A 38 13.05 3.69 11.16
CA PRO A 38 12.95 2.82 12.33
C PRO A 38 13.12 3.56 13.66
N GLY A 39 13.74 4.73 13.64
CA GLY A 39 14.07 5.52 14.81
C GLY A 39 15.57 5.82 14.90
N LYS A 40 16.04 6.24 16.07
CA LYS A 40 17.45 6.61 16.32
C LYS A 40 17.81 6.39 17.79
N GLU A 41 18.95 5.77 18.04
CA GLU A 41 19.47 5.50 19.39
C GLU A 41 18.44 4.79 20.29
N ARG A 42 17.92 5.49 21.31
CA ARG A 42 16.95 4.97 22.29
C ARG A 42 15.50 5.25 21.89
N ILE A 43 15.25 5.60 20.63
CA ILE A 43 13.93 5.96 20.10
C ILE A 43 13.60 5.00 18.96
N LEU A 44 12.42 4.37 19.03
CA LEU A 44 11.79 3.68 17.91
C LEU A 44 10.58 4.49 17.43
N LEU A 45 10.39 4.60 16.12
CA LEU A 45 9.23 5.27 15.53
C LEU A 45 8.24 4.23 14.99
N ALA A 46 6.95 4.50 15.10
CA ALA A 46 5.89 3.63 14.59
C ALA A 46 4.84 4.44 13.81
N GLY A 47 4.04 3.75 13.00
CA GLY A 47 2.97 4.35 12.18
C GLY A 47 3.45 5.49 11.28
N ASP A 48 2.67 6.56 11.21
CA ASP A 48 2.95 7.73 10.36
C ASP A 48 4.33 8.33 10.62
N ALA A 49 4.80 8.34 11.87
CA ALA A 49 6.12 8.84 12.25
C ALA A 49 7.27 8.01 11.64
N ALA A 50 7.03 6.72 11.38
CA ALA A 50 7.97 5.82 10.72
C ALA A 50 7.82 5.78 9.19
N ASN A 51 6.93 6.61 8.62
CA ASN A 51 6.54 6.59 7.20
C ASN A 51 5.88 5.26 6.80
N LEU A 52 5.11 4.66 7.72
CA LEU A 52 4.43 3.38 7.54
C LEU A 52 2.98 3.55 7.08
N VAL A 53 2.81 4.20 5.92
CA VAL A 53 1.52 4.29 5.22
C VAL A 53 1.65 3.61 3.88
N ASP A 54 0.68 2.74 3.53
CA ASP A 54 0.66 2.10 2.22
C ASP A 54 0.63 3.18 1.12
N PRO A 55 1.60 3.19 0.20
CA PRO A 55 1.68 4.24 -0.81
C PRO A 55 0.47 4.28 -1.75
N PHE A 56 -0.09 3.13 -2.11
CA PHE A 56 -1.15 3.01 -3.12
C PHE A 56 -2.51 3.38 -2.57
N THR A 57 -2.89 2.87 -1.40
CA THR A 57 -4.21 3.09 -0.78
C THR A 57 -4.23 4.30 0.14
N GLY A 58 -3.10 4.64 0.76
CA GLY A 58 -3.03 5.63 1.84
C GLY A 58 -3.46 5.08 3.21
N GLU A 59 -3.65 3.76 3.34
CA GLU A 59 -3.99 3.12 4.61
C GLU A 59 -2.76 3.00 5.53
N GLY A 60 -2.90 3.45 6.78
CA GLY A 60 -1.82 3.43 7.78
C GLY A 60 -2.17 2.71 9.08
N ILE A 61 -3.46 2.48 9.37
CA ILE A 61 -3.92 1.99 10.69
C ILE A 61 -3.29 0.63 11.03
N TYR A 62 -3.35 -0.31 10.09
CA TYR A 62 -2.75 -1.63 10.23
C TYR A 62 -1.25 -1.54 10.55
N PHE A 63 -0.51 -0.79 9.73
CA PHE A 63 0.93 -0.67 9.88
C PHE A 63 1.31 0.06 11.17
N ALA A 64 0.53 1.06 11.59
CA ALA A 64 0.71 1.73 12.87
C ALA A 64 0.58 0.76 14.05
N ALA A 65 -0.48 -0.06 14.07
CA ALA A 65 -0.70 -1.05 15.11
C ALA A 65 0.40 -2.12 15.13
N LEU A 66 0.68 -2.76 13.99
CA LEU A 66 1.69 -3.82 13.90
C LEU A 66 3.10 -3.33 14.26
N SER A 67 3.45 -2.13 13.76
CA SER A 67 4.76 -1.53 14.04
C SER A 67 4.92 -1.12 15.50
N GLY A 68 3.85 -0.67 16.16
CA GLY A 68 3.82 -0.38 17.59
C GLY A 68 3.99 -1.64 18.45
N ILE A 69 3.23 -2.70 18.14
CA ILE A 69 3.37 -4.01 18.82
C ILE A 69 4.80 -4.51 18.70
N LYS A 70 5.37 -4.50 17.48
CA LYS A 70 6.72 -5.02 17.27
C LYS A 70 7.79 -4.16 17.95
N ALA A 71 7.63 -2.84 17.95
CA ALA A 71 8.53 -1.95 18.68
C ALA A 71 8.53 -2.27 20.19
N ALA A 72 7.35 -2.44 20.79
CA ALA A 72 7.22 -2.79 22.21
C ALA A 72 7.85 -4.15 22.52
N GLU A 73 7.59 -5.18 21.71
CA GLU A 73 8.17 -6.51 21.87
C GLU A 73 9.71 -6.46 21.87
N LEU A 74 10.30 -5.72 20.93
CA LEU A 74 11.75 -5.63 20.80
C LEU A 74 12.39 -4.79 21.91
N LEU A 75 11.72 -3.74 22.40
CA LEU A 75 12.21 -2.97 23.54
C LEU A 75 12.30 -3.81 24.82
N LEU A 76 11.39 -4.76 25.01
CA LEU A 76 11.37 -5.63 26.18
C LEU A 76 12.37 -6.79 26.09
N ASN A 77 12.56 -7.36 24.89
CA ASN A 77 13.21 -8.66 24.75
C ASN A 77 14.53 -8.64 23.96
N SER A 78 14.81 -7.60 23.17
CA SER A 78 16.02 -7.54 22.35
C SER A 78 17.17 -6.80 23.06
N LYS A 79 18.40 -7.29 22.87
CA LYS A 79 19.63 -6.58 23.25
C LYS A 79 19.97 -5.44 22.29
N THR A 80 19.42 -5.47 21.07
CA THR A 80 19.62 -4.48 20.01
C THR A 80 18.29 -4.08 19.36
N PRO A 81 17.37 -3.42 20.10
CA PRO A 81 16.00 -3.19 19.65
C PRO A 81 15.92 -2.43 18.32
N LEU A 82 16.71 -1.37 18.14
CA LEU A 82 16.70 -0.55 16.93
C LEU A 82 17.10 -1.34 15.68
N THR A 83 18.21 -2.07 15.75
CA THR A 83 18.71 -2.87 14.62
C THR A 83 17.73 -3.97 14.23
N ASP A 84 17.14 -4.64 15.22
CA ASP A 84 16.18 -5.72 14.96
C ASP A 84 14.86 -5.17 14.41
N TYR A 85 14.45 -3.99 14.88
CA TYR A 85 13.27 -3.30 14.38
C TYR A 85 13.45 -2.82 12.95
N GLU A 86 14.59 -2.23 12.62
CA GLU A 86 14.93 -1.86 11.25
C GLU A 86 14.91 -3.07 10.30
N LYS A 87 15.51 -4.19 10.72
CA LYS A 87 15.45 -5.45 9.95
C LYS A 87 14.01 -5.91 9.74
N PHE A 88 13.17 -5.82 10.78
CA PHE A 88 11.75 -6.16 10.68
C PHE A 88 11.04 -5.26 9.67
N LEU A 89 11.17 -3.93 9.76
CA LEU A 89 10.50 -3.00 8.83
C LEU A 89 10.97 -3.23 7.39
N ASN A 90 12.28 -3.38 7.18
CA ASN A 90 12.85 -3.58 5.85
C ASN A 90 12.43 -4.91 5.22
N LYS A 91 12.40 -5.99 6.02
CA LYS A 91 12.01 -7.31 5.55
C LYS A 91 10.52 -7.37 5.20
N ASN A 92 9.66 -6.78 6.03
CA ASN A 92 8.21 -6.96 5.92
C ASN A 92 7.51 -5.88 5.09
N PHE A 93 8.02 -4.63 5.08
CA PHE A 93 7.29 -3.51 4.46
C PHE A 93 8.04 -2.87 3.30
N LEU A 94 9.36 -2.67 3.39
CA LEU A 94 10.08 -1.85 2.42
C LEU A 94 9.93 -2.33 0.97
N SER A 95 10.05 -3.64 0.73
CA SER A 95 9.89 -4.22 -0.61
C SER A 95 8.48 -3.99 -1.15
N ASP A 96 7.46 -4.25 -0.34
CA ASP A 96 6.06 -4.15 -0.78
C ASP A 96 5.66 -2.68 -0.98
N PHE A 97 6.13 -1.76 -0.13
CA PHE A 97 5.92 -0.32 -0.27
C PHE A 97 6.55 0.23 -1.55
N ARG A 98 7.73 -0.26 -1.95
CA ARG A 98 8.32 0.12 -3.24
C ARG A 98 7.44 -0.31 -4.41
N TRP A 99 6.86 -1.51 -4.35
CA TRP A 99 5.92 -2.00 -5.37
C TRP A 99 4.59 -1.24 -5.36
N SER A 100 4.03 -1.00 -4.18
CA SER A 100 2.82 -0.20 -3.96
C SER A 100 3.01 1.21 -4.54
N ASN A 101 4.14 1.87 -4.27
CA ASN A 101 4.45 3.19 -4.82
C ASN A 101 4.66 3.17 -6.35
N PHE A 102 5.32 2.14 -6.88
CA PHE A 102 5.44 1.96 -8.33
C PHE A 102 4.06 1.81 -8.98
N LEU A 103 3.20 0.95 -8.42
CA LEU A 103 1.84 0.73 -8.92
C LEU A 103 0.98 1.99 -8.81
N ARG A 104 1.17 2.81 -7.78
CA ARG A 104 0.48 4.09 -7.62
C ARG A 104 0.79 5.00 -8.80
N HIS A 105 2.08 5.18 -9.11
CA HIS A 105 2.51 5.97 -10.25
C HIS A 105 1.95 5.41 -11.57
N LEU A 106 1.97 4.09 -11.74
CA LEU A 106 1.41 3.43 -12.91
C LEU A 106 -0.10 3.67 -13.04
N PHE A 107 -0.85 3.49 -11.95
CA PHE A 107 -2.29 3.70 -11.89
C PHE A 107 -2.65 5.15 -12.25
N PHE A 108 -1.98 6.15 -11.67
CA PHE A 108 -2.28 7.55 -11.96
C PHE A 108 -1.88 7.96 -13.38
N ALA A 109 -0.82 7.37 -13.94
CA ALA A 109 -0.46 7.57 -15.34
C ALA A 109 -1.51 6.99 -16.31
N PHE A 110 -2.12 5.85 -15.95
CA PHE A 110 -3.07 5.12 -16.80
C PHE A 110 -4.49 5.05 -16.23
N LYS A 111 -4.92 6.07 -15.47
CA LYS A 111 -6.18 6.00 -14.70
C LYS A 111 -7.41 5.65 -15.55
N LYS A 112 -7.59 6.31 -16.69
CA LYS A 112 -8.76 6.13 -17.56
C LYS A 112 -8.86 4.70 -18.12
N PRO A 113 -7.83 4.16 -18.80
CA PRO A 113 -7.88 2.78 -19.28
C PRO A 113 -7.95 1.77 -18.14
N PHE A 114 -7.33 2.05 -16.99
CA PHE A 114 -7.40 1.17 -15.83
C PHE A 114 -8.84 1.04 -15.29
N PHE A 115 -9.55 2.15 -15.07
CA PHE A 115 -10.96 2.11 -14.65
C PHE A 115 -11.85 1.39 -15.66
N LYS A 116 -11.67 1.68 -16.96
CA LYS A 116 -12.41 0.99 -18.04
C LYS A 116 -12.10 -0.52 -18.09
N GLY A 117 -10.87 -0.91 -17.74
CA GLY A 117 -10.46 -2.31 -17.62
C GLY A 117 -11.10 -3.00 -16.43
N MET A 118 -11.13 -2.36 -15.26
CA MET A 118 -11.80 -2.87 -14.07
C MET A 118 -13.30 -3.06 -14.27
N GLU A 119 -13.98 -2.14 -14.96
CA GLU A 119 -15.41 -2.25 -15.27
C GLU A 119 -15.74 -3.45 -16.18
N LYS A 120 -14.77 -3.91 -16.98
CA LYS A 120 -14.99 -4.94 -18.01
C LYS A 120 -14.39 -6.30 -17.67
N SER A 121 -13.56 -6.39 -16.63
CA SER A 121 -12.81 -7.60 -16.33
C SER A 121 -12.93 -7.97 -14.86
N GLU A 122 -13.71 -9.01 -14.59
CA GLU A 122 -13.79 -9.63 -13.27
C GLU A 122 -12.43 -10.09 -12.74
N ALA A 123 -11.53 -10.52 -13.65
CA ALA A 123 -10.17 -10.91 -13.28
C ALA A 123 -9.37 -9.73 -12.70
N LEU A 124 -9.49 -8.54 -13.29
CA LEU A 124 -8.82 -7.33 -12.77
C LEU A 124 -9.45 -6.86 -11.47
N LEU A 125 -10.78 -6.92 -11.36
CA LEU A 125 -11.48 -6.62 -10.11
C LEU A 125 -11.05 -7.55 -8.99
N LYS A 126 -10.95 -8.86 -9.26
CA LYS A 126 -10.48 -9.85 -8.28
C LYS A 126 -9.06 -9.55 -7.80
N ILE A 127 -8.15 -9.17 -8.70
CA ILE A 127 -6.79 -8.77 -8.31
C ILE A 127 -6.82 -7.55 -7.39
N ALA A 128 -7.64 -6.53 -7.70
CA ALA A 128 -7.78 -5.35 -6.85
C ALA A 128 -8.33 -5.71 -5.45
N THR A 129 -9.36 -6.57 -5.39
CA THR A 129 -9.90 -7.07 -4.13
C THR A 129 -8.86 -7.87 -3.35
N ASP A 130 -8.10 -8.75 -4.01
CA ASP A 130 -7.04 -9.54 -3.37
C ASP A 130 -5.96 -8.64 -2.74
N ILE A 131 -5.61 -7.51 -3.37
CA ILE A 131 -4.68 -6.51 -2.79
C ILE A 131 -5.29 -5.88 -1.54
N ILE A 132 -6.52 -5.36 -1.65
CA ILE A 132 -7.19 -4.63 -0.55
C ILE A 132 -7.40 -5.55 0.66
N SER A 133 -7.69 -6.83 0.44
CA SER A 133 -7.83 -7.83 1.50
C SER A 133 -6.50 -8.29 2.11
N GLY A 134 -5.36 -7.86 1.56
CA GLY A 134 -4.04 -8.33 1.98
C GLY A 134 -3.75 -9.78 1.59
N ASN A 135 -4.53 -10.37 0.68
CA ASN A 135 -4.35 -11.77 0.25
C ASN A 135 -3.11 -11.94 -0.64
N VAL A 136 -2.67 -10.87 -1.31
CA VAL A 136 -1.50 -10.86 -2.19
C VAL A 136 -0.68 -9.60 -1.96
N CYS A 137 0.65 -9.71 -2.08
CA CYS A 137 1.54 -8.56 -2.13
C CYS A 137 1.43 -7.82 -3.47
N TYR A 138 1.84 -6.54 -3.50
CA TYR A 138 1.73 -5.69 -4.69
C TYR A 138 2.57 -6.20 -5.86
N LYS A 139 3.72 -6.81 -5.59
CA LYS A 139 4.57 -7.43 -6.61
C LYS A 139 3.83 -8.55 -7.35
N GLU A 140 3.15 -9.41 -6.61
CA GLU A 140 2.39 -10.53 -7.18
C GLU A 140 1.13 -10.04 -7.89
N ALA A 141 0.44 -9.05 -7.32
CA ALA A 141 -0.70 -8.42 -7.98
C ALA A 141 -0.31 -7.81 -9.33
N PHE A 142 0.83 -7.14 -9.42
CA PHE A 142 1.33 -6.59 -10.68
C PHE A 142 1.61 -7.67 -11.71
N LYS A 143 2.23 -8.80 -11.31
CA LYS A 143 2.44 -9.95 -12.20
C LYS A 143 1.12 -10.47 -12.77
N ARG A 144 0.12 -10.67 -11.90
CA ARG A 144 -1.22 -11.10 -12.32
C ARG A 144 -1.88 -10.08 -13.25
N PHE A 145 -1.73 -8.79 -12.96
CA PHE A 145 -2.24 -7.70 -13.79
C PHE A 145 -1.62 -7.74 -15.19
N VAL A 146 -0.29 -7.81 -15.32
CA VAL A 146 0.38 -7.83 -16.63
C VAL A 146 -0.03 -9.05 -17.46
N ILE A 147 -0.18 -10.23 -16.84
CA ILE A 147 -0.60 -11.46 -17.54
C ILE A 147 -2.05 -11.37 -18.04
N LYS A 148 -2.95 -10.75 -17.25
CA LYS A 148 -4.39 -10.70 -17.55
C LYS A 148 -4.82 -9.45 -18.29
N SER A 149 -3.99 -8.41 -18.31
CA SER A 149 -4.30 -7.13 -18.91
C SER A 149 -3.76 -7.06 -20.33
N THR A 150 -4.66 -6.80 -21.29
CA THR A 150 -4.29 -6.47 -22.68
C THR A 150 -3.83 -5.01 -22.82
N LEU A 151 -3.90 -4.21 -21.75
CA LEU A 151 -3.65 -2.76 -21.77
C LEU A 151 -2.17 -2.39 -21.61
N LEU A 152 -1.33 -3.29 -21.08
CA LEU A 152 0.10 -3.01 -20.89
C LEU A 152 0.95 -3.69 -21.95
N PRO A 153 1.86 -2.95 -22.62
CA PRO A 153 2.79 -3.54 -23.59
C PRO A 153 3.74 -4.53 -22.93
N ALA A 154 4.15 -5.56 -23.67
CA ALA A 154 5.01 -6.66 -23.22
C ALA A 154 6.32 -6.23 -22.52
N ARG A 155 6.80 -5.00 -22.75
CA ARG A 155 7.95 -4.39 -22.04
C ARG A 155 7.85 -4.39 -20.52
N PHE A 156 6.64 -4.42 -19.95
CA PHE A 156 6.44 -4.48 -18.49
C PHE A 156 6.66 -5.89 -17.91
N LEU A 157 6.71 -6.95 -18.74
CA LEU A 157 7.06 -8.30 -18.28
C LEU A 157 8.50 -8.35 -17.75
N ASN A 158 9.42 -7.61 -18.37
CA ASN A 158 10.84 -7.56 -17.94
C ASN A 158 11.00 -6.89 -16.58
N VAL A 159 10.12 -5.95 -16.21
CA VAL A 159 10.10 -5.30 -14.89
C VAL A 159 9.71 -6.28 -13.77
N THR A 160 9.00 -7.36 -14.11
CA THR A 160 8.52 -8.35 -13.14
C THR A 160 9.46 -9.55 -12.92
N GLY A 161 10.51 -9.68 -13.73
CA GLY A 161 11.45 -10.82 -13.68
C GLY A 161 10.82 -12.16 -14.04
N VAL A 162 9.81 -12.18 -14.92
CA VAL A 162 9.07 -13.40 -15.28
C VAL A 162 9.90 -14.28 -16.22
N ASN A 163 10.46 -15.37 -15.67
CA ASN A 163 10.71 -16.59 -16.44
C ASN A 163 9.44 -17.44 -16.43
N LYS A 164 8.96 -17.87 -17.61
CA LYS A 164 7.74 -18.69 -17.82
C LYS A 164 7.79 -20.09 -17.17
N ALA A 165 8.79 -20.40 -16.33
CA ALA A 165 9.03 -21.74 -15.76
C ALA A 165 9.34 -21.74 -14.24
N GLY A 166 8.99 -20.70 -13.48
CA GLY A 166 9.28 -20.62 -12.04
C GLY A 166 8.16 -21.17 -11.14
N LYS A 167 8.49 -22.14 -10.27
CA LYS A 167 7.62 -22.70 -9.22
C LYS A 167 6.87 -21.61 -8.43
N ARG A 168 5.59 -21.88 -8.13
CA ARG A 168 4.72 -21.11 -7.23
C ARG A 168 5.28 -21.13 -5.80
N GLU A 169 5.78 -20.00 -5.33
CA GLU A 169 5.80 -19.70 -3.89
C GLU A 169 4.63 -18.78 -3.57
N LYS A 170 3.70 -19.26 -2.74
CA LYS A 170 2.65 -18.42 -2.15
C LYS A 170 3.31 -17.49 -1.14
N SER A 171 3.60 -16.24 -1.52
CA SER A 171 3.86 -15.18 -0.54
C SER A 171 2.51 -14.55 -0.17
N LYS A 172 2.04 -14.80 1.05
CA LYS A 172 0.85 -14.14 1.61
C LYS A 172 1.20 -12.66 1.81
N GLY A 173 0.31 -11.76 1.39
CA GLY A 173 0.39 -10.36 1.84
C GLY A 173 0.13 -10.29 3.35
N PHE A 174 0.66 -9.28 4.01
CA PHE A 174 0.32 -9.04 5.41
C PHE A 174 -1.10 -8.43 5.47
N SER A 175 -2.02 -9.10 6.15
CA SER A 175 -3.43 -8.68 6.25
C SER A 175 -3.71 -8.07 7.63
N SER A 176 -4.70 -7.18 7.70
CA SER A 176 -5.20 -6.64 8.98
C SER A 176 -5.74 -7.68 9.95
N LEU A 177 -6.02 -8.88 9.45
CA LEU A 177 -6.39 -10.06 10.23
C LEU A 177 -5.20 -10.76 10.91
N ASP A 178 -3.96 -10.32 10.64
CA ASP A 178 -2.72 -10.89 11.20
C ASP A 178 -2.20 -10.14 12.44
N ILE A 179 -2.95 -9.14 12.96
CA ILE A 179 -2.75 -8.49 14.27
C ILE A 179 -3.74 -9.11 15.26
#